data_AF-A0A0P7TGV1-F1
#
_entry.id   AF-A0A0P7TGV1-F1
#
_cell.length_a   1.000
_cell.length_b   1.000
_cell.length_c   1.000
_cell.angle_alpha   90.00
_cell.angle_beta   90.00
_cell.angle_gamma   90.00
#
_symmetry.space_group_name_H-M   'P 1'
#
loop_
_entity.id
_entity.type
_entity.pdbx_description
1 polymer ?
#
loop_
_entity_poly.entity_id
_entity_poly.type
_entity_poly.pdbx_seq_one_letter_code
_entity_poly.pdbx_strand_id
1 'polypeptide(L)'
;MNQCELTEDCCETLTSVLTSNSSHLKKLSGCCVTEQGCSFLASALCSNPCSYLRRLDLSYNKLQDSGVEILSMLLNHQHCNLQILRLSGCGVTDGGCDSLASALDLNPCSHLRELDLNSFQLTLDPNTANRHLYLPSGNREVTGGAEELHPHPDHPERFDCYRQVLCKESLSGRCYWEVQWGGDGAEIGVTYKGIQRKGGSDDCRLGYNDKSWILCCSHKKCFVRHNKKDTDIPVPTPHRVGVYV
;
A
#
# COMPACT_ATOMS: atom_id res chain seq x y z
N MET A 1 -8.12 12.99 -14.60
CA MET A 1 -7.68 11.66 -14.16
C MET A 1 -8.68 11.26 -13.09
N ASN A 2 -9.55 10.29 -13.39
CA ASN A 2 -10.67 9.96 -12.51
C ASN A 2 -10.13 9.42 -11.19
N GLN A 3 -10.12 10.27 -10.18
CA GLN A 3 -10.09 9.80 -8.80
C GLN A 3 -11.32 8.90 -8.66
N CYS A 4 -11.13 7.61 -8.40
CA CYS A 4 -12.21 6.78 -7.88
C CYS A 4 -12.50 7.27 -6.45
N GLU A 5 -13.08 8.45 -6.32
CA GLU A 5 -13.79 8.85 -5.12
C GLU A 5 -15.09 8.07 -5.12
N LEU A 6 -15.31 7.30 -4.06
CA LEU A 6 -16.61 6.72 -3.79
C LEU A 6 -17.54 7.90 -3.41
N THR A 7 -18.24 8.48 -4.39
CA THR A 7 -19.22 9.57 -4.22
C THR A 7 -20.57 9.05 -3.68
N GLU A 8 -21.58 9.90 -3.45
CA GLU A 8 -22.92 9.47 -3.00
C GLU A 8 -23.58 8.40 -3.90
N ASP A 9 -23.31 8.40 -5.22
CA ASP A 9 -23.70 7.32 -6.16
C ASP A 9 -23.10 5.95 -5.77
N CYS A 10 -22.02 5.94 -5.01
CA CYS A 10 -21.40 4.73 -4.49
C CYS A 10 -22.13 4.16 -3.29
N CYS A 11 -22.99 4.87 -2.56
CA CYS A 11 -23.85 4.27 -1.54
C CYS A 11 -24.85 3.29 -2.15
N GLU A 12 -25.54 3.71 -3.20
CA GLU A 12 -26.49 2.85 -3.91
C GLU A 12 -25.74 1.72 -4.64
N THR A 13 -24.57 2.01 -5.21
CA THR A 13 -23.73 0.99 -5.87
C THR A 13 -23.10 0.01 -4.89
N LEU A 14 -22.61 0.45 -3.72
CA LEU A 14 -22.07 -0.44 -2.67
C LEU A 14 -23.18 -1.25 -2.02
N THR A 15 -24.35 -0.64 -1.80
CA THR A 15 -25.53 -1.35 -1.31
C THR A 15 -25.96 -2.40 -2.34
N SER A 16 -26.04 -2.05 -3.62
CA SER A 16 -26.33 -3.02 -4.68
C SER A 16 -25.25 -4.09 -4.77
N VAL A 17 -23.97 -3.77 -4.59
CA VAL A 17 -22.85 -4.73 -4.61
C VAL A 17 -22.87 -5.64 -3.37
N LEU A 18 -23.28 -5.15 -2.20
CA LEU A 18 -23.44 -5.94 -0.98
C LEU A 18 -24.73 -6.77 -0.99
N THR A 19 -25.76 -6.36 -1.74
CA THR A 19 -27.06 -7.04 -1.82
C THR A 19 -27.25 -7.93 -3.05
N SER A 20 -26.54 -7.66 -4.15
CA SER A 20 -26.79 -8.30 -5.46
C SER A 20 -26.34 -9.74 -5.55
N ASN A 21 -25.55 -10.24 -4.59
CA ASN A 21 -25.06 -11.61 -4.65
C ASN A 21 -24.89 -12.22 -3.26
N SER A 22 -25.66 -13.28 -3.05
CA SER A 22 -25.78 -14.25 -1.95
C SER A 22 -24.45 -14.92 -1.53
N SER A 23 -23.37 -14.17 -1.45
CA SER A 23 -22.02 -14.68 -1.20
C SER A 23 -21.57 -14.31 0.20
N HIS A 24 -21.12 -15.33 0.96
CA HIS A 24 -20.57 -15.16 2.31
C HIS A 24 -19.24 -14.37 2.35
N LEU A 25 -18.71 -13.93 1.21
CA LEU A 25 -17.41 -13.30 1.06
C LEU A 25 -17.50 -12.07 0.14
N LYS A 26 -17.07 -10.92 0.65
CA LYS A 26 -16.82 -9.72 -0.16
C LYS A 26 -15.36 -9.34 -0.11
N LYS A 27 -14.75 -9.28 -1.30
CA LYS A 27 -13.36 -8.84 -1.48
C LYS A 27 -13.35 -7.48 -2.15
N LEU A 28 -13.00 -6.46 -1.36
CA LEU A 28 -12.82 -5.06 -1.77
C LEU A 28 -11.35 -4.63 -1.63
N SER A 29 -10.45 -5.59 -1.51
CA SER A 29 -9.02 -5.35 -1.35
C SER A 29 -8.46 -4.54 -2.52
N GLY A 30 -7.77 -3.43 -2.26
CA GLY A 30 -7.18 -2.59 -3.30
C GLY A 30 -8.18 -1.93 -4.24
N CYS A 31 -9.38 -1.63 -3.73
CA CYS A 31 -10.44 -0.93 -4.48
C CYS A 31 -10.46 0.57 -4.20
N CYS A 32 -9.38 1.12 -3.64
CA CYS A 32 -9.28 2.53 -3.23
C CYS A 32 -10.36 2.95 -2.21
N VAL A 33 -10.77 2.03 -1.32
CA VAL A 33 -11.65 2.37 -0.20
C VAL A 33 -10.90 3.33 0.73
N THR A 34 -11.56 4.43 1.09
CA THR A 34 -11.05 5.45 2.02
C THR A 34 -11.81 5.37 3.35
N GLU A 35 -11.46 6.24 4.31
CA GLU A 35 -12.27 6.47 5.51
C GLU A 35 -13.75 6.73 5.18
N GLN A 36 -14.02 7.63 4.21
CA GLN A 36 -15.38 7.92 3.77
C GLN A 36 -16.07 6.67 3.20
N GLY A 37 -15.33 5.84 2.47
CA GLY A 37 -15.81 4.54 2.00
C GLY A 37 -16.18 3.59 3.15
N CYS A 38 -15.47 3.65 4.28
CA CYS A 38 -15.82 2.88 5.49
C CYS A 38 -17.16 3.33 6.08
N SER A 39 -17.44 4.64 6.11
CA SER A 39 -18.74 5.16 6.56
C SER A 39 -19.89 4.61 5.73
N PHE A 40 -19.73 4.58 4.40
CA PHE A 40 -20.74 4.03 3.50
C PHE A 40 -20.90 2.51 3.67
N LEU A 41 -19.79 1.77 3.81
CA LEU A 41 -19.83 0.34 4.08
C LEU A 41 -20.51 0.03 5.42
N ALA A 42 -20.17 0.76 6.49
CA ALA A 42 -20.77 0.59 7.80
C ALA A 42 -22.28 0.89 7.75
N SER A 43 -22.68 2.00 7.12
CA SER A 43 -24.09 2.36 6.96
C SER A 43 -24.87 1.29 6.18
N ALA A 44 -24.33 0.80 5.07
CA ALA A 44 -24.96 -0.25 4.26
C ALA A 44 -25.09 -1.58 5.03
N LEU A 45 -24.10 -1.95 5.84
CA LEU A 45 -24.12 -3.18 6.64
C LEU A 45 -25.03 -3.08 7.86
N CYS A 46 -25.13 -1.91 8.51
CA CYS A 46 -26.06 -1.66 9.61
C CYS A 46 -27.52 -1.63 9.13
N SER A 47 -27.77 -0.99 7.98
CA SER A 47 -29.12 -0.87 7.39
C SER A 47 -29.63 -2.17 6.79
N ASN A 48 -28.76 -3.17 6.61
CA ASN A 48 -29.11 -4.48 6.05
C ASN A 48 -28.75 -5.63 7.02
N PRO A 49 -29.47 -5.76 8.14
CA PRO A 49 -29.18 -6.74 9.20
C PRO A 49 -29.30 -8.21 8.74
N CYS A 50 -29.85 -8.47 7.54
CA CYS A 50 -29.94 -9.80 6.93
C CYS A 50 -28.73 -10.17 6.05
N SER A 51 -27.66 -9.36 6.05
CA SER A 51 -26.45 -9.65 5.28
C SER A 51 -25.79 -10.95 5.77
N TYR A 52 -25.82 -11.99 4.92
CA TYR A 52 -25.08 -13.24 5.09
C TYR A 52 -23.54 -13.07 5.01
N LEU A 53 -23.04 -11.84 5.01
CA LEU A 53 -21.62 -11.52 4.89
C LEU A 53 -20.87 -12.05 6.11
N ARG A 54 -20.10 -13.11 5.89
CA ARG A 54 -19.22 -13.71 6.90
C ARG A 54 -17.78 -13.24 6.75
N ARG A 55 -17.40 -12.74 5.58
CA ARG A 55 -16.01 -12.40 5.28
C ARG A 55 -15.93 -11.09 4.52
N LEU A 56 -15.16 -10.14 5.05
CA LEU A 56 -14.88 -8.86 4.41
C LEU A 56 -13.36 -8.69 4.32
N ASP A 57 -12.86 -8.62 3.08
CA ASP A 57 -11.45 -8.36 2.80
C ASP A 57 -11.31 -6.95 2.23
N LEU A 58 -10.80 -6.04 3.06
CA LEU A 58 -10.50 -4.64 2.74
C LEU A 58 -8.98 -4.38 2.64
N SER A 59 -8.16 -5.43 2.58
CA SER A 59 -6.70 -5.30 2.56
C SER A 59 -6.21 -4.37 1.44
N TYR A 60 -5.13 -3.63 1.66
CA TYR A 60 -4.52 -2.71 0.69
C TYR A 60 -5.44 -1.53 0.29
N ASN A 61 -6.23 -1.01 1.24
CA ASN A 61 -7.00 0.23 1.08
C ASN A 61 -6.52 1.29 2.08
N LYS A 62 -6.70 2.58 1.80
CA LYS A 62 -6.19 3.64 2.68
C LYS A 62 -7.21 4.01 3.76
N LEU A 63 -7.47 3.07 4.66
CA LEU A 63 -8.47 3.24 5.72
C LEU A 63 -7.94 4.12 6.85
N GLN A 64 -6.67 3.93 7.23
CA GLN A 64 -6.05 4.52 8.43
C GLN A 64 -6.83 4.18 9.71
N ASP A 65 -6.44 4.75 10.85
CA ASP A 65 -7.12 4.49 12.12
C ASP A 65 -8.58 4.97 12.12
N SER A 66 -8.88 6.08 11.46
CA SER A 66 -10.24 6.63 11.36
C SER A 66 -11.21 5.69 10.62
N GLY A 67 -10.78 5.11 9.51
CA GLY A 67 -11.56 4.08 8.82
C GLY A 67 -11.77 2.83 9.68
N VAL A 68 -10.77 2.45 10.48
CA VAL A 68 -10.85 1.32 11.42
C VAL A 68 -11.79 1.60 12.59
N GLU A 69 -11.82 2.83 13.11
CA GLU A 69 -12.75 3.27 14.15
C GLU A 69 -14.20 3.10 13.68
N ILE A 70 -14.50 3.50 12.43
CA ILE A 70 -15.81 3.30 11.81
C ILE A 70 -16.17 1.81 11.71
N LEU A 71 -15.23 0.97 11.29
CA LEU A 71 -15.44 -0.48 11.22
C LEU A 71 -15.59 -1.12 12.62
N SER A 72 -14.94 -0.55 13.63
CA SER A 72 -15.05 -1.00 15.02
C SER A 72 -16.45 -0.76 15.57
N MET A 73 -17.07 0.37 15.23
CA MET A 73 -18.49 0.62 15.54
C MET A 73 -19.42 -0.41 14.88
N LEU A 74 -19.13 -0.85 13.65
CA LEU A 74 -19.88 -1.90 12.98
C LEU A 74 -19.74 -3.26 13.70
N LEU A 75 -18.55 -3.61 14.20
CA LEU A 75 -18.34 -4.86 14.97
C LEU A 75 -19.14 -4.89 16.28
N ASN A 76 -19.40 -3.73 16.88
CA ASN A 76 -20.26 -3.58 18.05
C ASN A 76 -21.77 -3.71 17.73
N HIS A 77 -22.15 -3.71 16.46
CA HIS A 77 -23.56 -3.80 16.10
C HIS A 77 -24.11 -5.21 16.39
N GLN A 78 -25.28 -5.31 17.05
CA GLN A 78 -25.85 -6.58 17.53
C GLN A 78 -26.10 -7.63 16.43
N HIS A 79 -26.21 -7.21 15.18
CA HIS A 79 -26.45 -8.08 14.03
C HIS A 79 -25.19 -8.30 13.16
N CYS A 80 -24.02 -7.85 13.63
CA CYS A 80 -22.77 -8.05 12.91
C CYS A 80 -22.41 -9.54 12.88
N ASN A 81 -22.37 -10.08 11.66
CA ASN A 81 -22.24 -11.51 11.38
C ASN A 81 -20.87 -11.87 10.79
N LEU A 82 -19.94 -10.90 10.76
CA LEU A 82 -18.59 -11.07 10.24
C LEU A 82 -17.80 -12.07 11.08
N GLN A 83 -17.23 -13.04 10.39
CA GLN A 83 -16.33 -14.05 10.93
C GLN A 83 -14.88 -13.79 10.54
N ILE A 84 -14.65 -13.15 9.39
CA ILE A 84 -13.32 -12.80 8.91
C ILE A 84 -13.31 -11.34 8.47
N LEU A 85 -12.38 -10.58 9.03
CA LEU A 85 -12.07 -9.21 8.63
C LEU A 85 -10.58 -9.11 8.30
N ARG A 86 -10.26 -8.68 7.08
CA ARG A 86 -8.86 -8.45 6.67
C ARG A 86 -8.63 -6.99 6.34
N LEU A 87 -7.67 -6.40 7.05
CA LEU A 87 -7.24 -5.01 6.97
C LEU A 87 -5.73 -4.91 6.72
N SER A 88 -5.14 -5.98 6.16
CA SER A 88 -3.70 -6.03 5.89
C SER A 88 -3.30 -4.88 4.98
N GLY A 89 -2.24 -4.15 5.34
CA GLY A 89 -1.77 -3.00 4.55
C GLY A 89 -2.76 -1.83 4.49
N CYS A 90 -3.68 -1.69 5.46
CA CYS A 90 -4.62 -0.57 5.51
C CYS A 90 -4.11 0.71 6.19
N GLY A 91 -2.85 0.71 6.63
CA GLY A 91 -2.25 1.82 7.37
C GLY A 91 -2.77 1.94 8.81
N VAL A 92 -3.15 0.81 9.42
CA VAL A 92 -3.61 0.73 10.82
C VAL A 92 -2.40 0.86 11.74
N THR A 93 -2.48 1.76 12.72
CA THR A 93 -1.50 1.93 13.79
C THR A 93 -2.03 1.35 15.11
N ASP A 94 -1.27 1.51 16.20
CA ASP A 94 -1.71 1.11 17.53
C ASP A 94 -3.07 1.74 17.91
N GLY A 95 -3.36 2.97 17.47
CA GLY A 95 -4.63 3.63 17.75
C GLY A 95 -5.83 2.91 17.12
N GLY A 96 -5.71 2.46 15.87
CA GLY A 96 -6.75 1.65 15.21
C GLY A 96 -6.86 0.25 15.82
N CYS A 97 -5.74 -0.34 16.26
CA CYS A 97 -5.75 -1.60 17.01
C CYS A 97 -6.51 -1.46 18.33
N ASP A 98 -6.32 -0.36 19.07
CA ASP A 98 -7.03 -0.07 20.31
C ASP A 98 -8.54 0.09 20.10
N SER A 99 -8.96 0.74 19.00
CA SER A 99 -10.38 0.82 18.62
C SER A 99 -10.99 -0.57 18.37
N LEU A 100 -10.28 -1.43 17.64
CA LEU A 100 -10.73 -2.80 17.37
C LEU A 100 -10.79 -3.64 18.64
N ALA A 101 -9.77 -3.56 19.50
CA ALA A 101 -9.73 -4.27 20.78
C ALA A 101 -10.92 -3.84 21.66
N SER A 102 -11.15 -2.54 21.78
CA SER A 102 -12.27 -1.99 22.56
C SER A 102 -13.62 -2.49 22.04
N ALA A 103 -13.81 -2.58 20.73
CA ALA A 103 -15.05 -3.13 20.15
C ALA A 103 -15.21 -4.63 20.43
N LEU A 104 -14.14 -5.41 20.36
CA LEU A 104 -14.21 -6.84 20.66
C LEU A 104 -14.47 -7.09 22.15
N ASP A 105 -13.96 -6.24 23.04
CA ASP A 105 -14.22 -6.31 24.48
C ASP A 105 -15.67 -5.93 24.83
N LEU A 106 -16.25 -4.93 24.14
CA LEU A 106 -17.64 -4.51 24.32
C LEU A 106 -18.64 -5.49 23.69
N ASN A 107 -18.23 -6.27 22.70
CA ASN A 107 -19.03 -7.31 22.07
C ASN A 107 -18.34 -8.69 22.17
N PRO A 108 -18.30 -9.30 23.37
CA PRO A 108 -17.65 -10.59 23.59
C PRO A 108 -18.35 -11.75 22.85
N CYS A 109 -19.58 -11.53 22.36
CA CYS A 109 -20.33 -12.46 21.50
C CYS A 109 -20.04 -12.26 20.00
N SER A 110 -19.03 -11.46 19.64
CA SER A 110 -18.61 -11.25 18.27
C SER A 110 -18.42 -12.59 17.55
N HIS A 111 -18.95 -12.67 16.33
CA HIS A 111 -18.75 -13.84 15.47
C HIS A 111 -17.36 -13.87 14.81
N LEU A 112 -16.53 -12.85 15.05
CA LEU A 112 -15.21 -12.68 14.44
C LEU A 112 -14.26 -13.77 14.95
N ARG A 113 -13.69 -14.53 14.02
CA ARG A 113 -12.76 -15.65 14.26
C ARG A 113 -11.38 -15.39 13.69
N GLU A 114 -11.29 -14.56 12.65
CA GLU A 114 -10.05 -14.18 11.99
C GLU A 114 -10.03 -12.67 11.77
N LEU A 115 -9.01 -12.03 12.33
CA LEU A 115 -8.69 -10.62 12.11
C LEU A 115 -7.26 -10.55 11.57
N ASP A 116 -7.10 -10.07 10.34
CA ASP A 116 -5.78 -9.89 9.73
C ASP A 116 -5.44 -8.41 9.69
N LEU A 117 -4.48 -8.01 10.54
CA LEU A 117 -3.93 -6.65 10.60
C LEU A 117 -2.50 -6.59 10.09
N ASN A 118 -2.03 -7.63 9.38
CA ASN A 118 -0.63 -7.68 8.96
C ASN A 118 -0.25 -6.42 8.18
N SER A 119 0.84 -5.80 8.58
CA SER A 119 1.40 -4.71 7.79
C SER A 119 2.27 -5.32 6.71
N PHE A 120 1.89 -5.13 5.44
CA PHE A 120 2.79 -5.41 4.34
C PHE A 120 3.88 -4.33 4.35
N GLN A 121 5.10 -4.73 4.67
CA GLN A 121 6.23 -3.81 4.81
C GLN A 121 7.34 -4.22 3.85
N LEU A 122 7.80 -3.27 3.05
CA LEU A 122 8.96 -3.44 2.20
C LEU A 122 10.23 -3.12 2.98
N THR A 123 11.25 -3.97 2.84
CA THR A 123 12.57 -3.73 3.41
C THR A 123 13.60 -3.69 2.29
N LEU A 124 14.44 -2.65 2.29
CA LEU A 124 15.53 -2.50 1.33
C LEU A 124 16.53 -3.64 1.51
N ASP A 125 17.04 -4.17 0.40
CA ASP A 125 18.05 -5.20 0.37
C ASP A 125 19.45 -4.57 0.29
N PRO A 126 20.25 -4.62 1.37
CA PRO A 126 21.62 -4.10 1.35
C PRO A 126 22.52 -4.83 0.35
N ASN A 127 22.15 -6.03 -0.11
CA ASN A 127 22.91 -6.76 -1.13
C ASN A 127 22.74 -6.18 -2.54
N THR A 128 21.68 -5.40 -2.77
CA THR A 128 21.42 -4.74 -4.05
C THR A 128 21.90 -3.28 -4.07
N ALA A 129 21.96 -2.64 -2.89
CA ALA A 129 22.23 -1.22 -2.74
C ALA A 129 23.56 -0.77 -3.36
N ASN A 130 23.55 0.25 -4.20
CA ASN A 130 24.79 0.85 -4.68
C ASN A 130 25.64 1.42 -3.52
N ARG A 131 26.96 1.46 -3.69
CA ARG A 131 27.91 1.91 -2.64
C ARG A 131 27.80 3.39 -2.27
N HIS A 132 27.15 4.21 -3.10
CA HIS A 132 26.85 5.61 -2.78
C HIS A 132 25.52 5.80 -2.03
N LEU A 133 24.84 4.71 -1.66
CA LEU A 133 23.61 4.75 -0.88
C LEU A 133 23.88 4.33 0.57
N TYR A 134 23.39 5.15 1.50
CA TYR A 134 23.35 4.85 2.92
C TYR A 134 22.00 4.22 3.28
N LEU A 135 22.05 3.06 3.94
CA LEU A 135 20.87 2.40 4.50
C LEU A 135 21.05 2.38 6.04
N PRO A 136 20.25 3.16 6.79
CA PRO A 136 20.24 3.10 8.25
C PRO A 136 19.77 1.74 8.78
N SER A 137 20.00 1.49 10.06
CA SER A 137 19.52 0.29 10.75
C SER A 137 18.01 0.14 10.58
N GLY A 138 17.57 -1.00 10.05
CA GLY A 138 16.16 -1.31 9.77
C GLY A 138 15.81 -1.34 8.29
N ASN A 139 16.67 -0.81 7.40
CA ASN A 139 16.52 -0.88 5.93
C ASN A 139 15.16 -0.36 5.41
N ARG A 140 14.58 0.64 6.06
CA ARG A 140 13.32 1.29 5.61
C ARG A 140 13.53 2.66 5.00
N GLU A 141 14.75 3.16 5.12
CA GLU A 141 15.16 4.47 4.66
C GLU A 141 16.40 4.30 3.80
N VAL A 142 16.55 5.20 2.83
CA VAL A 142 17.76 5.30 2.02
C VAL A 142 18.07 6.77 1.82
N THR A 143 19.35 7.11 2.00
CA THR A 143 19.85 8.46 1.73
C THR A 143 20.86 8.38 0.59
N GLY A 144 20.65 9.20 -0.43
CA GLY A 144 21.60 9.39 -1.51
C GLY A 144 22.58 10.53 -1.21
N GLY A 145 23.73 10.54 -1.89
CA GLY A 145 24.66 11.67 -1.85
C GLY A 145 25.79 11.56 -0.83
N ALA A 146 26.07 10.36 -0.31
CA ALA A 146 27.29 10.14 0.47
C ALA A 146 28.53 10.45 -0.38
N GLU A 147 29.40 11.33 0.13
CA GLU A 147 30.69 11.66 -0.49
C GLU A 147 31.64 10.46 -0.45
N GLU A 148 31.55 9.66 0.62
CA GLU A 148 32.34 8.44 0.80
C GLU A 148 31.54 7.19 0.39
N LEU A 149 32.25 6.21 -0.18
CA LEU A 149 31.68 4.91 -0.50
C LEU A 149 31.37 4.15 0.80
N HIS A 150 30.13 3.73 0.97
CA HIS A 150 29.78 2.86 2.09
C HIS A 150 30.39 1.46 1.89
N PRO A 151 30.91 0.83 2.96
CA PRO A 151 31.61 -0.44 2.91
C PRO A 151 30.64 -1.62 2.80
N HIS A 152 29.70 -1.54 1.87
CA HIS A 152 28.83 -2.66 1.56
C HIS A 152 29.67 -3.79 0.93
N PRO A 153 29.57 -5.04 1.42
CA PRO A 153 30.32 -6.17 0.86
C PRO A 153 30.03 -6.36 -0.63
N ASP A 154 31.01 -6.86 -1.38
CA ASP A 154 30.76 -7.22 -2.78
C ASP A 154 29.67 -8.28 -2.90
N HIS A 155 28.78 -8.08 -3.87
CA HIS A 155 27.65 -8.98 -4.11
C HIS A 155 27.25 -8.98 -5.60
N PRO A 156 26.91 -10.14 -6.20
CA PRO A 156 26.50 -10.22 -7.60
C PRO A 156 25.25 -9.38 -7.90
N GLU A 157 24.31 -9.29 -6.96
CA GLU A 157 23.07 -8.51 -7.13
C GLU A 157 23.25 -6.99 -6.91
N ARG A 158 24.44 -6.54 -6.51
CA ARG A 158 24.70 -5.12 -6.20
C ARG A 158 24.74 -4.27 -7.45
N PHE A 159 23.99 -3.17 -7.47
CA PHE A 159 24.17 -2.15 -8.50
C PHE A 159 25.53 -1.46 -8.36
N ASP A 160 26.35 -1.48 -9.41
CA ASP A 160 27.70 -0.89 -9.38
C ASP A 160 27.75 0.54 -9.94
N CYS A 161 27.05 0.81 -11.04
CA CYS A 161 27.12 2.07 -11.77
C CYS A 161 26.06 3.09 -11.33
N TYR A 162 24.82 2.64 -11.13
CA TYR A 162 23.68 3.50 -10.84
C TYR A 162 23.30 3.45 -9.36
N ARG A 163 22.99 4.60 -8.77
CA ARG A 163 22.60 4.75 -7.35
C ARG A 163 21.18 4.20 -7.11
N GLN A 164 21.07 2.87 -7.07
CA GLN A 164 19.80 2.16 -6.96
C GLN A 164 19.86 1.12 -5.84
N VAL A 165 18.68 0.78 -5.32
CA VAL A 165 18.48 -0.28 -4.33
C VAL A 165 17.10 -0.90 -4.58
N LEU A 166 16.98 -2.22 -4.40
CA LEU A 166 15.70 -2.91 -4.42
C LEU A 166 15.28 -3.36 -3.02
N CYS A 167 14.00 -3.69 -2.87
CA CYS A 167 13.50 -4.38 -1.70
C CYS A 167 13.83 -5.88 -1.75
N LYS A 168 13.88 -6.52 -0.59
CA LYS A 168 14.07 -7.98 -0.46
C LYS A 168 12.84 -8.74 -0.94
N GLU A 169 11.66 -8.18 -0.68
CA GLU A 169 10.39 -8.78 -0.98
C GLU A 169 10.11 -8.72 -2.48
N SER A 170 9.64 -9.84 -3.04
CA SER A 170 9.03 -9.86 -4.37
C SER A 170 7.53 -9.70 -4.23
N LEU A 171 6.95 -8.77 -4.99
CA LEU A 171 5.52 -8.52 -4.98
C LEU A 171 4.80 -9.56 -5.85
N SER A 172 3.69 -10.07 -5.34
CA SER A 172 2.77 -10.93 -6.10
C SER A 172 1.33 -10.65 -5.70
N GLY A 173 0.43 -10.55 -6.69
CA GLY A 173 -0.95 -10.15 -6.41
C GLY A 173 -1.07 -8.64 -6.21
N ARG A 174 -2.00 -8.22 -5.33
CA ARG A 174 -2.26 -6.82 -5.01
C ARG A 174 -1.38 -6.39 -3.85
N CYS A 175 -0.60 -5.34 -4.01
CA CYS A 175 0.30 -4.82 -2.99
C CYS A 175 0.19 -3.30 -2.93
N TYR A 176 0.20 -2.76 -1.71
CA TYR A 176 0.21 -1.32 -1.47
C TYR A 176 1.36 -0.97 -0.53
N TRP A 177 2.07 0.10 -0.86
CA TRP A 177 3.05 0.70 0.04
C TRP A 177 3.10 2.21 -0.19
N GLU A 178 3.62 2.93 0.78
CA GLU A 178 3.84 4.36 0.68
C GLU A 178 5.31 4.69 0.82
N VAL A 179 5.74 5.69 0.08
CA VAL A 179 7.08 6.26 0.19
C VAL A 179 6.93 7.75 0.48
N GLN A 180 7.57 8.17 1.56
CA GLN A 180 7.75 9.58 1.88
C GLN A 180 9.20 9.95 1.57
N TRP A 181 9.42 11.16 1.07
CA TRP A 181 10.77 11.65 0.81
C TRP A 181 10.95 13.10 1.26
N GLY A 182 12.21 13.47 1.47
CA GLY A 182 12.68 14.83 1.69
C GLY A 182 13.79 15.20 0.71
N GLY A 183 14.30 16.42 0.80
CA GLY A 183 15.33 16.93 -0.12
C GLY A 183 14.80 17.14 -1.55
N ASP A 184 15.71 17.12 -2.52
CA ASP A 184 15.45 17.59 -3.90
C ASP A 184 14.46 16.73 -4.71
N GLY A 185 14.19 15.51 -4.27
CA GLY A 185 13.28 14.60 -4.97
C GLY A 185 13.45 13.13 -4.58
N ALA A 186 12.67 12.27 -5.24
CA ALA A 186 12.74 10.83 -5.10
C ALA A 186 12.48 10.12 -6.44
N GLU A 187 13.16 8.99 -6.62
CA GLU A 187 12.88 8.02 -7.66
C GLU A 187 12.34 6.74 -7.01
N ILE A 188 11.10 6.37 -7.33
CA ILE A 188 10.37 5.26 -6.70
C ILE A 188 9.88 4.35 -7.82
N GLY A 189 10.11 3.04 -7.74
CA GLY A 189 9.71 2.19 -8.85
C GLY A 189 9.57 0.72 -8.51
N VAL A 190 9.14 -0.01 -9.54
CA VAL A 190 9.07 -1.48 -9.53
C VAL A 190 9.84 -2.03 -10.71
N THR A 191 10.38 -3.22 -10.53
CA THR A 191 11.10 -3.92 -11.58
C THR A 191 10.98 -5.43 -11.43
N TYR A 192 11.08 -6.12 -12.55
CA TYR A 192 11.28 -7.56 -12.54
C TYR A 192 12.65 -7.91 -11.95
N LYS A 193 12.72 -9.06 -11.27
CA LYS A 193 13.95 -9.57 -10.65
C LYS A 193 15.14 -9.64 -11.61
N GLY A 194 14.88 -9.87 -12.91
CA GLY A 194 15.88 -10.00 -13.97
C GLY A 194 16.42 -8.70 -14.58
N ILE A 195 16.31 -7.56 -13.89
CA ILE A 195 17.04 -6.34 -14.26
C ILE A 195 18.55 -6.56 -14.11
N GLN A 196 19.35 -6.04 -15.04
CA GLN A 196 20.81 -6.16 -14.95
C GLN A 196 21.35 -5.29 -13.82
N ARG A 197 22.43 -5.74 -13.17
CA ARG A 197 22.99 -5.07 -11.98
C ARG A 197 24.33 -4.40 -12.25
N LYS A 198 25.00 -4.78 -13.33
CA LYS A 198 26.42 -4.47 -13.57
C LYS A 198 26.62 -3.70 -14.86
N GLY A 199 27.38 -2.61 -14.77
CA GLY A 199 27.70 -1.73 -15.88
C GLY A 199 26.73 -0.55 -16.07
N GLY A 200 27.03 0.28 -17.06
CA GLY A 200 26.33 1.53 -17.36
C GLY A 200 25.38 1.46 -18.55
N SER A 201 24.81 0.28 -18.85
CA SER A 201 23.81 0.12 -19.91
C SER A 201 22.42 0.51 -19.42
N ASP A 202 21.53 0.82 -20.36
CA ASP A 202 20.12 1.11 -20.05
C ASP A 202 19.38 -0.08 -19.40
N ASP A 203 19.85 -1.30 -19.66
CA ASP A 203 19.32 -2.52 -19.03
C ASP A 203 19.55 -2.57 -17.52
N CYS A 204 20.48 -1.75 -17.00
CA CYS A 204 20.78 -1.65 -15.57
C CYS A 204 20.04 -0.51 -14.86
N ARG A 205 19.48 0.46 -15.59
CA ARG A 205 18.88 1.66 -15.02
C ARG A 205 17.36 1.56 -15.02
N LEU A 206 16.75 1.66 -13.84
CA LEU A 206 15.31 1.66 -13.66
C LEU A 206 14.65 2.75 -14.53
N GLY A 207 13.57 2.39 -15.20
CA GLY A 207 12.84 3.23 -16.16
C GLY A 207 13.45 3.28 -17.56
N TYR A 208 14.69 2.84 -17.78
CA TYR A 208 15.37 2.90 -19.08
C TYR A 208 15.26 1.60 -19.90
N ASN A 209 14.53 0.61 -19.37
CA ASN A 209 14.30 -0.69 -19.99
C ASN A 209 12.82 -1.07 -19.91
N ASP A 210 12.46 -2.19 -20.55
CA ASP A 210 11.12 -2.77 -20.57
C ASP A 210 10.78 -3.59 -19.30
N LYS A 211 11.72 -3.71 -18.35
CA LYS A 211 11.56 -4.48 -17.11
C LYS A 211 11.26 -3.62 -15.89
N SER A 212 11.13 -2.30 -16.05
CA SER A 212 11.00 -1.39 -14.92
C SER A 212 10.12 -0.18 -15.22
N TRP A 213 9.49 0.31 -14.17
CA TRP A 213 8.67 1.52 -14.13
C TRP A 213 9.11 2.34 -12.94
N ILE A 214 9.35 3.63 -13.15
CA ILE A 214 9.69 4.55 -12.08
C ILE A 214 8.80 5.79 -12.11
N LEU A 215 8.56 6.32 -10.93
CA LEU A 215 8.10 7.66 -10.67
C LEU A 215 9.31 8.50 -10.26
N CYS A 216 9.59 9.56 -11.00
CA CYS A 216 10.61 10.54 -10.66
C CYS A 216 9.91 11.83 -10.25
N CYS A 217 9.99 12.20 -8.97
CA CYS A 217 9.44 13.45 -8.47
C CYS A 217 10.53 14.36 -7.92
N SER A 218 10.40 15.66 -8.20
CA SER A 218 11.15 16.77 -7.60
C SER A 218 10.16 17.85 -7.14
N HIS A 219 10.64 18.90 -6.47
CA HIS A 219 9.78 20.04 -6.08
C HIS A 219 9.10 20.75 -7.27
N LYS A 220 9.64 20.62 -8.49
CA LYS A 220 9.17 21.38 -9.66
C LYS A 220 8.46 20.52 -10.71
N LYS A 221 8.80 19.23 -10.77
CA LYS A 221 8.33 18.33 -11.83
C LYS A 221 8.22 16.91 -11.29
N CYS A 222 7.17 16.21 -11.69
CA CYS A 222 7.09 14.77 -11.54
C CYS A 222 6.69 14.11 -12.86
N PHE A 223 7.22 12.92 -13.12
CA PHE A 223 6.89 12.13 -14.30
C PHE A 223 7.04 10.64 -14.01
N VAL A 224 6.29 9.83 -14.74
CA VAL A 224 6.48 8.37 -14.79
C VAL A 224 7.37 8.05 -15.98
N ARG A 225 8.36 7.18 -15.79
CA ARG A 225 9.25 6.69 -16.84
C ARG A 225 9.17 5.17 -16.98
N HIS A 226 9.04 4.72 -18.22
CA HIS A 226 9.14 3.32 -18.62
C HIS A 226 9.74 3.22 -20.01
N ASN A 227 10.72 2.33 -20.19
CA ASN A 227 11.43 2.15 -21.47
C ASN A 227 11.89 3.48 -22.10
N LYS A 228 12.50 4.35 -21.29
CA LYS A 228 13.01 5.70 -21.64
C LYS A 228 11.94 6.71 -22.07
N LYS A 229 10.66 6.37 -21.95
CA LYS A 229 9.56 7.27 -22.27
C LYS A 229 9.04 7.89 -20.98
N ASP A 230 8.98 9.22 -20.99
CA ASP A 230 8.52 10.01 -19.86
C ASP A 230 7.09 10.48 -20.11
N THR A 231 6.25 10.35 -19.08
CA THR A 231 4.90 10.89 -19.05
C THR A 231 4.79 11.82 -17.85
N ASP A 232 4.64 13.11 -18.10
CA ASP A 232 4.54 14.12 -17.05
C ASP A 232 3.24 13.95 -16.25
N ILE A 233 3.35 14.09 -14.93
CA ILE A 233 2.22 14.05 -14.01
C ILE A 233 2.26 15.23 -13.04
N PRO A 234 1.15 15.58 -12.38
CA PRO A 234 1.15 16.58 -11.33
C PRO A 234 2.12 16.20 -10.19
N VAL A 235 2.79 17.20 -9.62
CA VAL A 235 3.65 17.00 -8.45
C VAL A 235 2.76 16.69 -7.24
N PRO A 236 2.97 15.55 -6.55
CA PRO A 236 2.18 15.20 -5.37
C PRO A 236 2.47 16.13 -4.20
N THR A 237 1.41 16.54 -3.51
CA THR A 237 1.47 17.34 -2.28
C THR A 237 0.63 16.64 -1.19
N PRO A 238 1.20 16.26 -0.03
CA PRO A 238 2.61 16.38 0.39
C PRO A 238 3.57 15.46 -0.39
N HIS A 239 4.88 15.55 -0.12
CA HIS A 239 5.94 14.66 -0.69
C HIS A 239 5.83 13.21 -0.17
N ARG A 240 4.70 12.57 -0.48
CA ARG A 240 4.36 11.20 -0.15
C ARG A 240 3.58 10.62 -1.32
N VAL A 241 3.92 9.41 -1.73
CA VAL A 241 3.22 8.69 -2.79
C VAL A 241 2.86 7.30 -2.28
N GLY A 242 1.60 6.92 -2.53
CA GLY A 242 1.17 5.53 -2.44
C GLY A 242 1.37 4.85 -3.79
N VAL A 243 2.00 3.69 -3.77
CA VAL A 243 2.16 2.82 -4.93
C VAL A 243 1.29 1.58 -4.72
N TYR A 244 0.49 1.27 -5.73
CA TYR A 244 -0.36 0.09 -5.77
C TYR A 244 -0.02 -0.71 -7.03
N VAL A 245 0.30 -1.99 -6.85
CA VAL A 245 0.69 -2.93 -7.92
C VAL A 245 -0.18 -4.18 -7.85
#